data_AF-A0A6A5APR4-F1
#
_entry.id   AF-A0A6A5APR4-F1
#
_cell.length_a   1.000
_cell.length_b   1.000
_cell.length_c   1.000
_cell.angle_alpha   90.00
_cell.angle_beta   90.00
_cell.angle_gamma   90.00
#
_symmetry.space_group_name_H-M   'P 1'
#
loop_
_entity.id
_entity.type
_entity.pdbx_description
1 polymer ?
#
loop_
_entity_poly.entity_id
_entity_poly.type
_entity_poly.pdbx_seq_one_letter_code
_entity_poly.pdbx_strand_id
1 'polypeptide(L)'
;MATGNHTKDINEDAAMASLLHDNQSLVKGDTLLDVIKCEKDPQNHILRWGIASETALRQLQGAMLKLRITTTSRKVKSTTFMTFQLTLPHALDGFFMDIPAGLHGLLEERLLFETLHRLEPRFLWGMYTSVSTTTGMAGSRYRLHFLGSEIPSTMLLDGRMVEEFIFRGRCLRVYGQGWFFRDKRLARLDLDAAAANITPATPSTPPAPSTTSPPASSAKPAKRQKTTT
;
A
#
# COMPACT_ATOMS: atom_id res chain seq x y z
N MET A 1 14.39 -0.95 -4.94
CA MET A 1 15.18 -0.56 -6.12
C MET A 1 14.60 -1.23 -7.35
N ALA A 2 14.15 -0.47 -8.36
CA ALA A 2 13.56 -1.02 -9.58
C ALA A 2 14.67 -1.47 -10.56
N THR A 3 14.91 -2.77 -10.64
CA THR A 3 15.96 -3.38 -11.47
C THR A 3 15.42 -3.96 -12.78
N GLY A 4 14.10 -4.02 -12.96
CA GLY A 4 13.46 -4.32 -14.22
C GLY A 4 13.74 -5.75 -14.69
N ASN A 5 14.00 -5.90 -15.98
CA ASN A 5 14.29 -7.21 -16.58
C ASN A 5 15.57 -7.87 -16.01
N HIS A 6 16.50 -7.06 -15.49
CA HIS A 6 17.75 -7.56 -14.90
C HIS A 6 17.56 -8.27 -13.57
N THR A 7 16.41 -8.07 -12.90
CA THR A 7 16.11 -8.73 -11.61
C THR A 7 16.40 -10.21 -11.67
N LYS A 8 16.02 -10.89 -12.76
CA LYS A 8 16.18 -12.34 -12.92
C LYS A 8 17.64 -12.79 -12.97
N ASP A 9 18.54 -11.94 -13.43
CA ASP A 9 19.97 -12.25 -13.60
C ASP A 9 20.83 -11.80 -12.42
N ILE A 10 20.26 -11.03 -11.48
CA ILE A 10 20.96 -10.62 -10.26
C ILE A 10 21.12 -11.81 -9.31
N ASN A 11 22.35 -12.00 -8.85
CA ASN A 11 22.72 -12.85 -7.71
C ASN A 11 22.83 -11.97 -6.45
N GLU A 12 22.15 -12.35 -5.37
CA GLU A 12 22.03 -11.54 -4.16
C GLU A 12 23.37 -11.33 -3.43
N ASP A 13 24.19 -12.38 -3.31
CA ASP A 13 25.51 -12.31 -2.67
C ASP A 13 26.46 -11.41 -3.45
N ALA A 14 26.48 -11.55 -4.78
CA ALA A 14 27.27 -10.70 -5.67
C ALA A 14 26.79 -9.25 -5.64
N ALA A 15 25.47 -9.03 -5.55
CA ALA A 15 24.91 -7.70 -5.40
C ALA A 15 25.31 -7.06 -4.06
N MET A 16 25.28 -7.83 -2.96
CA MET A 16 25.72 -7.36 -1.65
C MET A 16 27.22 -7.01 -1.66
N ALA A 17 28.06 -7.88 -2.24
CA ALA A 17 29.49 -7.61 -2.38
C ALA A 17 29.76 -6.36 -3.23
N SER A 18 29.06 -6.18 -4.35
CA SER A 18 29.18 -4.98 -5.16
C SER A 18 28.69 -3.73 -4.44
N LEU A 19 27.63 -3.84 -3.63
CA LEU A 19 27.17 -2.72 -2.83
C LEU A 19 28.26 -2.26 -1.87
N LEU A 20 28.87 -3.18 -1.12
CA LEU A 20 29.86 -2.88 -0.08
C LEU A 20 31.21 -2.41 -0.64
N HIS A 21 31.64 -2.92 -1.79
CA HIS A 21 32.98 -2.63 -2.33
C HIS A 21 32.97 -1.61 -3.47
N ASP A 22 32.02 -1.70 -4.40
CA ASP A 22 32.05 -0.92 -5.65
C ASP A 22 31.38 0.47 -5.50
N ASN A 23 30.76 0.76 -4.35
CA ASN A 23 30.02 2.02 -4.10
C ASN A 23 30.61 2.93 -3.01
N GLN A 24 31.75 2.58 -2.43
CA GLN A 24 32.40 3.37 -1.35
C GLN A 24 32.79 4.80 -1.77
N SER A 25 32.95 5.03 -3.09
CA SER A 25 33.19 6.36 -3.65
C SER A 25 31.93 7.19 -3.84
N LEU A 26 30.76 6.57 -3.84
CA LEU A 26 29.46 7.22 -4.05
C LEU A 26 28.73 7.48 -2.73
N VAL A 27 28.91 6.57 -1.77
CA VAL A 27 28.31 6.64 -0.44
C VAL A 27 29.37 6.30 0.59
N LYS A 28 29.31 6.92 1.77
CA LYS A 28 30.22 6.61 2.87
C LYS A 28 30.16 5.11 3.20
N GLY A 29 31.33 4.50 3.39
CA GLY A 29 31.46 3.07 3.67
C GLY A 29 30.65 2.64 4.89
N ASP A 30 30.68 3.42 5.98
CA ASP A 30 29.94 3.13 7.21
C ASP A 30 28.43 3.01 6.98
N THR A 31 27.87 3.85 6.10
CA THR A 31 26.46 3.82 5.72
C THR A 31 26.09 2.54 4.96
N LEU A 32 27.02 1.99 4.17
CA LEU A 32 26.81 0.76 3.41
C LEU A 32 26.85 -0.48 4.31
N LEU A 33 27.61 -0.44 5.42
CA LEU A 33 27.66 -1.54 6.41
C LEU A 33 26.33 -1.77 7.12
N ASP A 34 25.47 -0.74 7.20
CA ASP A 34 24.12 -0.86 7.74
C ASP A 34 23.15 -1.59 6.80
N VAL A 35 23.57 -1.95 5.58
CA VAL A 35 22.78 -2.79 4.66
C VAL A 35 23.02 -4.26 4.99
N ILE A 36 22.02 -4.88 5.61
CA ILE A 36 22.14 -6.22 6.22
C ILE A 36 21.49 -7.33 5.39
N LYS A 37 20.68 -6.97 4.40
CA LYS A 37 19.92 -7.95 3.61
C LYS A 37 19.73 -7.50 2.17
N CYS A 38 19.78 -8.45 1.26
CA CYS A 38 19.45 -8.27 -0.16
C CYS A 38 18.43 -9.36 -0.50
N GLU A 39 17.26 -8.96 -0.99
CA GLU A 39 16.23 -9.90 -1.43
C GLU A 39 15.74 -9.52 -2.83
N LYS A 40 15.68 -10.52 -3.68
CA LYS A 40 15.17 -10.38 -5.03
C LYS A 40 13.67 -10.67 -5.05
N ASP A 41 12.93 -9.81 -5.75
CA ASP A 41 11.51 -10.02 -6.06
C ASP A 41 11.34 -10.10 -7.59
N PRO A 42 11.43 -11.32 -8.16
CA PRO A 42 11.33 -11.51 -9.61
C PRO A 42 9.97 -11.15 -10.18
N GLN A 43 8.91 -11.18 -9.38
CA GLN A 43 7.55 -10.90 -9.82
C GLN A 43 7.34 -9.41 -10.04
N ASN A 44 7.90 -8.60 -9.14
CA ASN A 44 7.77 -7.14 -9.18
C ASN A 44 8.95 -6.46 -9.88
N HIS A 45 9.92 -7.22 -10.36
CA HIS A 45 11.11 -6.70 -11.05
C HIS A 45 11.90 -5.69 -10.18
N ILE A 46 12.00 -5.99 -8.88
CA ILE A 46 12.70 -5.14 -7.91
C ILE A 46 13.72 -5.94 -7.09
N LEU A 47 14.73 -5.22 -6.61
CA LEU A 47 15.64 -5.66 -5.57
C LEU A 47 15.34 -4.89 -4.27
N ARG A 48 15.14 -5.62 -3.18
CA ARG A 48 14.87 -5.10 -1.83
C ARG A 48 16.14 -5.16 -1.00
N TRP A 49 16.34 -4.13 -0.19
CA TRP A 49 17.49 -3.99 0.69
C TRP A 49 17.00 -3.81 2.12
N GLY A 50 17.50 -4.62 3.04
CA GLY A 50 17.26 -4.46 4.47
C GLY A 50 18.30 -3.51 5.05
N ILE A 51 17.87 -2.40 5.63
CA ILE A 51 18.74 -1.37 6.21
C ILE A 51 18.49 -1.32 7.72
N ALA A 52 19.56 -1.41 8.51
CA ALA A 52 19.50 -1.55 9.96
C ALA A 52 19.34 -0.21 10.70
N SER A 53 19.69 0.92 10.08
CA SER A 53 19.64 2.25 10.72
C SER A 53 18.82 3.26 9.92
N GLU A 54 18.08 4.12 10.63
CA GLU A 54 17.35 5.23 10.00
C GLU A 54 18.30 6.25 9.36
N THR A 55 19.47 6.46 9.97
CA THR A 55 20.51 7.34 9.41
C THR A 55 21.01 6.85 8.06
N ALA A 56 21.25 5.54 7.92
CA ALA A 56 21.64 4.97 6.65
C ALA A 56 20.51 5.00 5.63
N LEU A 57 19.28 4.73 6.07
CA LEU A 57 18.09 4.81 5.23
C LEU A 57 17.95 6.20 4.59
N ARG A 58 18.07 7.27 5.37
CA ARG A 58 17.96 8.66 4.89
C ARG A 58 19.10 9.04 3.94
N GLN A 59 20.33 8.56 4.19
CA GLN A 59 21.48 8.86 3.34
C GLN A 59 21.48 8.08 2.03
N LEU A 60 20.97 6.84 2.05
CA LEU A 60 20.89 5.98 0.88
C LEU A 60 19.65 6.27 0.03
N GLN A 61 18.61 6.91 0.59
CA GLN A 61 17.43 7.31 -0.16
C GLN A 61 17.82 8.23 -1.34
N GLY A 62 17.45 7.81 -2.54
CA GLY A 62 17.74 8.52 -3.79
C GLY A 62 19.15 8.28 -4.34
N ALA A 63 20.01 7.54 -3.63
CA ALA A 63 21.38 7.27 -4.06
C ALA A 63 21.40 6.37 -5.31
N MET A 64 22.32 6.66 -6.21
CA MET A 64 22.56 5.88 -7.43
C MET A 64 23.65 4.85 -7.15
N LEU A 65 23.28 3.58 -7.05
CA LEU A 65 24.15 2.50 -6.64
C LEU A 65 24.47 1.59 -7.82
N LYS A 66 25.76 1.27 -7.98
CA LYS A 66 26.30 0.35 -8.97
C LYS A 66 26.15 -1.08 -8.48
N LEU A 67 25.49 -1.91 -9.27
CA LEU A 67 25.38 -3.35 -9.06
C LEU A 67 26.02 -4.10 -10.21
N ARG A 68 26.74 -5.16 -9.88
CA ARG A 68 27.30 -6.10 -10.85
C ARG A 68 26.21 -7.07 -11.26
N ILE A 69 25.95 -7.15 -12.56
CA ILE A 69 25.00 -8.08 -13.16
C ILE A 69 25.79 -9.03 -14.05
N THR A 70 25.66 -10.32 -13.78
CA THR A 70 26.27 -11.37 -14.60
C THR A 70 25.17 -12.02 -15.44
N THR A 71 25.14 -11.70 -16.73
CA THR A 71 24.22 -12.32 -17.68
C THR A 71 24.91 -13.50 -18.36
N THR A 72 24.18 -14.60 -18.54
CA THR A 72 24.67 -15.77 -19.27
C THR A 72 23.85 -15.94 -20.55
N SER A 73 24.42 -15.59 -21.70
CA SER A 73 23.77 -15.79 -23.01
C SER A 73 24.60 -16.76 -23.83
N ARG A 74 23.99 -17.85 -24.31
CA ARG A 74 24.58 -18.88 -25.20
C ARG A 74 26.05 -19.22 -24.86
N LYS A 75 26.32 -19.60 -23.60
CA LYS A 75 27.64 -19.99 -23.04
C LYS A 75 28.67 -18.86 -22.80
N VAL A 76 28.36 -17.60 -23.08
CA VAL A 76 29.21 -16.46 -22.69
C VAL A 76 28.65 -15.83 -21.42
N LYS A 77 29.47 -15.81 -20.36
CA LYS A 77 29.20 -15.04 -19.15
C LYS A 77 29.75 -13.63 -19.35
N SER A 78 28.86 -12.64 -19.40
CA SER A 78 29.24 -11.23 -19.43
C SER A 78 28.88 -10.59 -18.09
N THR A 79 29.81 -9.84 -17.52
CA THR A 79 29.60 -9.12 -16.26
C THR A 79 29.66 -7.63 -16.54
N THR A 80 28.56 -6.93 -16.27
CA THR A 80 28.46 -5.49 -16.46
C THR A 80 28.03 -4.81 -15.16
N PHE A 81 28.47 -3.57 -14.98
CA PHE A 81 27.96 -2.71 -13.92
C PHE A 81 26.77 -1.91 -14.43
N MET A 82 25.67 -1.96 -13.70
CA MET A 82 24.52 -1.10 -13.94
C MET A 82 24.22 -0.29 -12.70
N THR A 83 23.75 0.93 -12.91
CA THR A 83 23.43 1.84 -11.81
C THR A 83 21.93 1.92 -11.64
N PHE A 84 21.46 1.77 -10.41
CA PHE A 84 20.05 1.84 -10.07
C PHE A 84 19.85 2.79 -8.90
N GLN A 85 18.72 3.47 -8.90
CA GLN A 85 18.37 4.34 -7.78
C GLN A 85 17.79 3.51 -6.62
N LEU A 86 18.32 3.73 -5.42
CA LEU A 86 17.68 3.23 -4.21
C LEU A 86 16.53 4.16 -3.83
N THR A 87 15.30 3.65 -3.92
CA THR A 87 14.10 4.37 -3.51
C THR A 87 13.54 3.74 -2.24
N LEU A 88 12.91 4.57 -1.40
CA LEU A 88 12.06 4.05 -0.34
C LEU A 88 10.85 3.36 -0.95
N PRO A 89 10.40 2.23 -0.39
CA PRO A 89 9.13 1.65 -0.79
C PRO A 89 8.00 2.63 -0.50
N HIS A 90 7.21 2.94 -1.52
CA HIS A 90 5.98 3.71 -1.36
C HIS A 90 4.88 2.78 -0.81
N ALA A 91 3.95 3.31 -0.02
CA ALA A 91 2.86 2.51 0.55
C ALA A 91 2.00 1.82 -0.54
N LEU A 92 1.93 2.43 -1.74
CA LEU A 92 1.20 1.91 -2.90
C LEU A 92 2.02 0.92 -3.76
N ASP A 93 3.30 0.69 -3.45
CA ASP A 93 4.15 -0.29 -4.14
C ASP A 93 3.86 -1.75 -3.69
N GLY A 94 2.97 -1.91 -2.71
CA GLY A 94 2.49 -3.20 -2.24
C GLY A 94 1.59 -3.91 -3.24
N PHE A 95 0.94 -4.98 -2.76
CA PHE A 95 -0.03 -5.75 -3.52
C PHE A 95 -1.20 -4.86 -3.94
N PHE A 96 -1.65 -5.04 -5.17
CA PHE A 96 -2.84 -4.36 -5.68
C PHE A 96 -3.74 -5.30 -6.49
N MET A 97 -5.00 -4.91 -6.63
CA MET A 97 -6.00 -5.60 -7.45
C MET A 97 -6.65 -4.63 -8.43
N ASP A 98 -6.76 -5.00 -9.70
CA ASP A 98 -7.42 -4.22 -10.75
C ASP A 98 -8.85 -4.73 -11.00
N ILE A 99 -9.81 -3.79 -11.07
CA ILE A 99 -11.18 -4.00 -11.55
C ILE A 99 -11.27 -3.41 -12.96
N PRO A 100 -11.23 -4.22 -14.04
CA PRO A 100 -11.15 -3.71 -15.41
C PRO A 100 -12.37 -2.90 -15.83
N ALA A 101 -13.57 -3.28 -15.38
CA ALA A 101 -14.80 -2.55 -15.71
C ALA A 101 -14.93 -1.22 -14.92
N GLY A 102 -14.04 -0.99 -13.95
CA GLY A 102 -14.15 0.13 -13.02
C GLY A 102 -15.43 0.06 -12.17
N LEU A 103 -15.82 1.22 -11.64
CA LEU A 103 -17.01 1.41 -10.82
C LEU A 103 -17.94 2.45 -11.48
N HIS A 104 -19.23 2.35 -11.20
CA HIS A 104 -20.30 3.22 -11.66
C HIS A 104 -20.44 4.43 -10.74
N GLY A 105 -19.47 5.33 -10.85
CA GLY A 105 -19.49 6.63 -10.20
C GLY A 105 -19.14 6.62 -8.71
N LEU A 106 -19.21 7.80 -8.10
CA LEU A 106 -18.64 8.08 -6.79
C LEU A 106 -19.33 7.33 -5.63
N LEU A 107 -20.62 7.03 -5.75
CA LEU A 107 -21.35 6.33 -4.69
C LEU A 107 -20.91 4.87 -4.56
N GLU A 108 -20.75 4.17 -5.68
CA GLU A 108 -20.25 2.80 -5.70
C GLU A 108 -18.79 2.76 -5.20
N GLU A 109 -17.98 3.74 -5.60
CA GLU A 109 -16.61 3.91 -5.12
C GLU A 109 -16.52 4.07 -3.60
N ARG A 110 -17.28 5.00 -3.02
CA ARG A 110 -17.28 5.22 -1.57
C ARG A 110 -17.72 3.98 -0.81
N LEU A 111 -18.77 3.32 -1.27
CA LEU A 111 -19.27 2.11 -0.62
C LEU A 111 -18.25 0.97 -0.69
N LEU A 112 -17.60 0.79 -1.85
CA LEU A 112 -16.56 -0.23 -2.00
C LEU A 112 -15.41 0.06 -1.04
N PHE A 113 -14.99 1.31 -0.97
CA PHE A 113 -13.93 1.76 -0.07
C PHE A 113 -14.27 1.47 1.39
N GLU A 114 -15.47 1.86 1.85
CA GLU A 114 -15.92 1.59 3.22
C GLU A 114 -16.00 0.11 3.53
N THR A 115 -16.49 -0.70 2.58
CA THR A 115 -16.62 -2.14 2.73
C THR A 115 -15.24 -2.80 2.85
N LEU A 116 -14.32 -2.47 1.95
CA LEU A 116 -12.96 -3.01 1.96
C LEU A 116 -12.16 -2.53 3.16
N HIS A 117 -12.29 -1.27 3.57
CA HIS A 117 -11.60 -0.73 4.73
C HIS A 117 -12.00 -1.45 6.02
N ARG A 118 -13.25 -1.88 6.13
CA ARG A 118 -13.73 -2.65 7.29
C ARG A 118 -13.39 -4.13 7.18
N LEU A 119 -13.36 -4.69 5.96
CA LEU A 119 -13.07 -6.09 5.73
C LEU A 119 -11.57 -6.40 5.88
N GLU A 120 -10.71 -5.57 5.28
CA GLU A 120 -9.28 -5.80 5.21
C GLU A 120 -8.52 -4.61 5.79
N PRO A 121 -7.90 -4.76 6.97
CA PRO A 121 -7.13 -3.68 7.62
C PRO A 121 -5.95 -3.18 6.78
N ARG A 122 -5.44 -4.01 5.86
CA ARG A 122 -4.37 -3.61 4.94
C ARG A 122 -4.87 -2.83 3.74
N PHE A 123 -6.17 -2.69 3.51
CA PHE A 123 -6.68 -1.87 2.40
C PHE A 123 -6.31 -0.40 2.62
N LEU A 124 -5.63 0.20 1.64
CA LEU A 124 -5.11 1.57 1.72
C LEU A 124 -5.96 2.55 0.91
N TRP A 125 -6.10 2.28 -0.38
CA TRP A 125 -6.64 3.26 -1.32
C TRP A 125 -7.20 2.61 -2.58
N GLY A 126 -8.10 3.31 -3.25
CA GLY A 126 -8.62 2.95 -4.57
C GLY A 126 -8.48 4.11 -5.55
N MET A 127 -8.02 3.86 -6.78
CA MET A 127 -7.91 4.91 -7.80
C MET A 127 -8.06 4.41 -9.23
N TYR A 128 -8.49 5.29 -10.13
CA TYR A 128 -8.51 5.00 -11.56
C TYR A 128 -7.11 5.05 -12.18
N THR A 129 -6.78 4.03 -12.98
CA THR A 129 -5.53 3.95 -13.74
C THR A 129 -5.80 3.54 -15.19
N SER A 130 -4.98 4.00 -16.13
CA SER A 130 -5.19 3.78 -17.58
C SER A 130 -4.37 2.61 -18.14
N VAL A 131 -3.31 2.18 -17.45
CA VAL A 131 -2.42 1.09 -17.89
C VAL A 131 -1.91 0.32 -16.67
N SER A 132 -1.89 -1.01 -16.77
CA SER A 132 -1.21 -1.88 -15.81
C SER A 132 -0.06 -2.59 -16.51
N THR A 133 1.16 -2.27 -16.13
CA THR A 133 2.38 -2.90 -16.67
C THR A 133 2.48 -4.38 -16.27
N THR A 134 1.90 -4.77 -15.14
CA THR A 134 2.07 -6.09 -14.52
C THR A 134 0.91 -7.06 -14.80
N THR A 135 -0.30 -6.59 -15.09
CA THR A 135 -1.44 -7.47 -15.48
C THR A 135 -1.66 -7.50 -16.99
N GLY A 136 -0.94 -6.70 -17.77
CA GLY A 136 -1.01 -6.69 -19.24
C GLY A 136 -2.33 -6.18 -19.82
N MET A 137 -3.24 -5.70 -18.97
CA MET A 137 -4.54 -5.18 -19.40
C MET A 137 -4.41 -3.77 -20.00
N ALA A 138 -5.14 -3.48 -21.08
CA ALA A 138 -5.32 -2.15 -21.64
C ALA A 138 -6.69 -1.55 -21.25
N GLY A 139 -6.79 -0.24 -21.02
CA GLY A 139 -8.05 0.45 -20.70
C GLY A 139 -8.16 1.09 -19.30
N SER A 140 -9.22 1.85 -19.06
CA SER A 140 -9.51 2.40 -17.73
C SER A 140 -9.85 1.26 -16.75
N ARG A 141 -9.34 1.33 -15.53
CA ARG A 141 -9.62 0.35 -14.47
C ARG A 141 -9.60 1.02 -13.12
N TYR A 142 -10.26 0.41 -12.13
CA TYR A 142 -10.17 0.84 -10.74
C TYR A 142 -9.19 -0.07 -9.99
N ARG A 143 -8.10 0.50 -9.48
CA ARG A 143 -7.05 -0.22 -8.76
C ARG A 143 -7.20 -0.05 -7.27
N LEU A 144 -7.23 -1.17 -6.55
CA LEU A 144 -7.24 -1.27 -5.09
C LEU A 144 -5.83 -1.56 -4.61
N HIS A 145 -5.29 -0.75 -3.71
CA HIS A 145 -3.97 -0.92 -3.11
C HIS A 145 -4.06 -1.44 -1.69
N PHE A 146 -3.17 -2.35 -1.35
CA PHE A 146 -3.04 -2.94 -0.03
C PHE A 146 -1.62 -2.76 0.52
N LEU A 147 -1.52 -2.65 1.83
CA LEU A 147 -0.25 -2.57 2.54
C LEU A 147 0.48 -3.92 2.49
N GLY A 148 1.76 -3.87 2.16
CA GLY A 148 2.61 -5.06 2.01
C GLY A 148 2.46 -5.73 0.65
N SER A 149 3.42 -6.58 0.28
CA SER A 149 3.48 -7.22 -1.04
C SER A 149 2.72 -8.54 -1.15
N GLU A 150 2.26 -9.08 -0.02
CA GLU A 150 1.54 -10.36 0.02
C GLU A 150 0.05 -10.18 -0.22
N ILE A 151 -0.58 -11.21 -0.79
CA ILE A 151 -2.04 -11.24 -0.99
C ILE A 151 -2.74 -11.15 0.37
N PRO A 152 -3.73 -10.26 0.54
CA PRO A 152 -4.50 -10.19 1.76
C PRO A 152 -5.20 -11.50 2.11
N SER A 153 -5.23 -11.90 3.38
CA SER A 153 -5.91 -13.15 3.80
C SER A 153 -7.40 -13.12 3.49
N THR A 154 -8.03 -11.95 3.58
CA THR A 154 -9.43 -11.72 3.16
C THR A 154 -9.65 -11.80 1.66
N MET A 155 -8.57 -11.69 0.87
CA MET A 155 -8.55 -11.87 -0.58
C MET A 155 -8.10 -13.28 -0.97
N LEU A 156 -8.08 -14.22 -0.02
CA LEU A 156 -7.82 -15.64 -0.25
C LEU A 156 -9.05 -16.48 0.12
N LEU A 157 -9.49 -17.33 -0.80
CA LEU A 157 -10.52 -18.35 -0.60
C LEU A 157 -9.91 -19.71 -0.94
N ASP A 158 -9.86 -20.62 0.04
CA ASP A 158 -9.26 -21.95 -0.09
C ASP A 158 -7.83 -21.91 -0.68
N GLY A 159 -7.03 -20.94 -0.24
CA GLY A 159 -5.65 -20.75 -0.71
C GLY A 159 -5.53 -20.16 -2.12
N ARG A 160 -6.64 -19.75 -2.73
CA ARG A 160 -6.67 -19.07 -4.03
C ARG A 160 -7.02 -17.61 -3.86
N MET A 161 -6.40 -16.74 -4.65
CA MET A 161 -6.81 -15.34 -4.74
C MET A 161 -8.26 -15.23 -5.18
N VAL A 162 -9.01 -14.31 -4.58
CA VAL A 162 -10.34 -13.88 -5.04
C VAL A 162 -10.22 -13.32 -6.45
N GLU A 163 -11.08 -13.78 -7.36
CA GLU A 163 -11.07 -13.39 -8.78
C GLU A 163 -12.34 -12.66 -9.20
N GLU A 164 -13.35 -12.62 -8.34
CA GLU A 164 -14.60 -11.91 -8.57
C GLU A 164 -15.20 -11.40 -7.26
N PHE A 165 -15.61 -10.15 -7.23
CA PHE A 165 -16.42 -9.59 -6.15
C PHE A 165 -17.89 -9.61 -6.55
N ILE A 166 -18.76 -10.08 -5.65
CA ILE A 166 -20.18 -9.79 -5.72
C ILE A 166 -20.39 -8.49 -4.96
N PHE A 167 -20.74 -7.43 -5.69
CA PHE A 167 -20.91 -6.11 -5.12
C PHE A 167 -22.06 -5.39 -5.80
N ARG A 168 -23.02 -4.92 -4.99
CA ARG A 168 -24.28 -4.31 -5.43
C ARG A 168 -25.03 -5.19 -6.44
N GLY A 169 -25.03 -6.51 -6.21
CA GLY A 169 -25.63 -7.50 -7.11
C GLY A 169 -24.89 -7.69 -8.45
N ARG A 170 -23.71 -7.10 -8.61
CA ARG A 170 -22.87 -7.25 -9.81
C ARG A 170 -21.69 -8.16 -9.54
N CYS A 171 -21.29 -8.90 -10.56
CA CYS A 171 -20.04 -9.64 -10.58
C CYS A 171 -18.93 -8.75 -11.15
N LEU A 172 -18.04 -8.25 -10.28
CA LEU A 172 -16.87 -7.47 -10.65
C LEU A 172 -15.65 -8.39 -10.76
N ARG A 173 -15.15 -8.58 -11.98
CA ARG A 173 -13.91 -9.33 -12.19
C ARG A 173 -12.73 -8.57 -11.57
N VAL A 174 -11.86 -9.29 -10.86
CA VAL A 174 -10.66 -8.69 -10.25
C VAL A 174 -9.38 -9.45 -10.60
N TYR A 175 -8.29 -8.70 -10.75
CA TYR A 175 -6.99 -9.22 -11.14
C TYR A 175 -5.92 -8.71 -10.17
N GLY A 176 -5.35 -9.61 -9.36
CA GLY A 176 -4.20 -9.28 -8.52
C GLY A 176 -2.93 -9.03 -9.33
N GLN A 177 -2.01 -8.29 -8.73
CA GLN A 177 -0.66 -8.10 -9.25
C GLN A 177 0.02 -9.44 -9.60
N GLY A 178 0.51 -9.56 -10.83
CA GLY A 178 1.18 -10.77 -11.32
C GLY A 178 0.28 -12.00 -11.48
N TRP A 179 -1.04 -11.86 -11.34
CA TRP A 179 -1.99 -12.97 -11.40
C TRP A 179 -2.58 -13.16 -12.81
N PHE A 180 -2.54 -14.41 -13.28
CA PHE A 180 -3.13 -14.83 -14.55
C PHE A 180 -4.25 -15.85 -14.30
N PHE A 181 -5.27 -15.82 -15.17
CA PHE A 181 -6.46 -16.68 -15.10
C PHE A 181 -6.06 -18.16 -15.03
N ARG A 182 -6.54 -18.87 -14.00
CA ARG A 182 -6.21 -20.30 -13.81
C ARG A 182 -7.32 -21.26 -14.20
N ASP A 183 -8.61 -20.90 -14.07
CA ASP A 183 -9.72 -21.83 -14.33
C ASP A 183 -11.10 -21.16 -14.48
N LYS A 184 -12.11 -21.90 -14.99
CA LYS A 184 -13.51 -21.43 -15.15
C LYS A 184 -14.27 -21.27 -13.83
N ARG A 185 -13.85 -21.98 -12.77
CA ARG A 185 -14.48 -21.88 -11.43
C ARG A 185 -13.87 -20.70 -10.68
N LEU A 186 -14.51 -19.55 -10.77
CA LEU A 186 -14.03 -18.31 -10.17
C LEU A 186 -14.14 -18.34 -8.64
N ALA A 187 -13.08 -17.95 -7.93
CA ALA A 187 -13.15 -17.70 -6.50
C ALA A 187 -13.89 -16.39 -6.25
N ARG A 188 -15.06 -16.45 -5.59
CA ARG A 188 -16.00 -15.33 -5.42
C ARG A 188 -16.06 -14.88 -3.98
N LEU A 189 -15.85 -13.59 -3.75
CA LEU A 189 -16.06 -12.96 -2.45
C LEU A 189 -17.32 -12.10 -2.50
N ASP A 190 -18.24 -12.34 -1.58
CA ASP A 190 -19.48 -11.58 -1.46
C ASP A 190 -19.29 -10.35 -0.57
N LEU A 191 -19.12 -9.19 -1.21
CA LEU A 191 -18.98 -7.91 -0.52
C LEU A 191 -20.33 -7.36 -0.05
N ASP A 192 -21.45 -7.78 -0.65
CA ASP A 192 -22.79 -7.38 -0.20
C ASP A 192 -23.12 -8.04 1.14
N ALA A 193 -22.82 -9.33 1.28
CA ALA A 193 -22.93 -10.05 2.55
C ALA A 193 -21.97 -9.48 3.60
N ALA A 194 -20.73 -9.16 3.20
CA ALA A 194 -19.77 -8.51 4.09
C ALA A 194 -20.30 -7.15 4.57
N ALA A 195 -20.88 -6.34 3.68
CA ALA A 195 -21.45 -5.05 4.03
C ALA A 195 -22.68 -5.17 4.97
N ALA A 196 -23.53 -6.17 4.77
CA ALA A 196 -24.74 -6.40 5.56
C ALA A 196 -24.45 -6.84 7.01
N ASN A 197 -23.38 -7.60 7.23
CA ASN A 197 -22.96 -8.05 8.56
C ASN A 197 -22.28 -6.95 9.39
N ILE A 198 -22.07 -5.77 8.79
CA ILE A 198 -21.49 -4.64 9.50
C ILE A 198 -22.61 -3.93 10.23
N THR A 199 -22.76 -4.23 11.52
CA THR A 199 -23.60 -3.44 12.42
C THR A 199 -23.13 -1.99 12.33
N PRO A 200 -24.00 -1.02 11.98
CA PRO A 200 -23.62 0.37 12.04
C PRO A 200 -23.26 0.67 13.49
N ALA A 201 -21.99 1.03 13.74
CA ALA A 201 -21.61 1.61 15.01
C ALA A 201 -22.54 2.79 15.24
N THR A 202 -23.42 2.67 16.24
CA THR A 202 -24.31 3.76 16.61
C THR A 202 -23.41 4.95 16.94
N PRO A 203 -23.59 6.13 16.29
CA PRO A 203 -22.86 7.30 16.71
C PRO A 203 -23.22 7.52 18.17
N SER A 204 -22.23 7.40 19.06
CA SER A 204 -22.40 7.72 20.48
C SER A 204 -22.89 9.15 20.54
N THR A 205 -24.18 9.32 20.84
CA THR A 205 -24.78 10.64 21.04
C THR A 205 -24.00 11.30 22.17
N PRO A 206 -23.45 12.50 21.98
CA PRO A 206 -22.84 13.24 23.08
C PRO A 206 -23.88 13.36 24.20
N PRO A 207 -23.51 13.14 25.48
CA PRO A 207 -24.46 13.34 26.57
C PRO A 207 -25.00 14.77 26.50
N ALA A 208 -26.32 14.90 26.62
CA ALA A 208 -26.99 16.19 26.58
C ALA A 208 -26.35 17.15 27.61
N PRO A 209 -26.13 18.44 27.27
CA PRO A 209 -25.62 19.39 28.23
C PRO A 209 -26.60 19.49 29.40
N SER A 210 -26.13 19.15 30.60
CA SER A 210 -26.86 19.35 31.84
C SER A 210 -27.10 20.84 32.03
N THR A 211 -28.36 21.27 31.87
CA THR A 211 -28.82 22.59 32.31
C THR A 211 -28.83 22.62 33.83
N THR A 212 -27.67 22.92 34.42
CA THR A 212 -27.58 23.31 35.82
C THR A 212 -27.93 24.80 35.90
N SER A 213 -29.21 25.09 36.08
CA SER A 213 -29.68 26.41 36.52
C SER A 213 -29.01 26.79 37.85
N PRO A 214 -28.42 27.98 38.00
CA PRO A 214 -27.84 28.40 39.27
C PRO A 214 -28.93 28.59 40.34
N PRO A 215 -28.68 28.21 41.60
CA PRO A 215 -29.66 28.37 42.66
C PRO A 215 -29.84 29.85 43.01
N ALA A 216 -31.11 30.26 43.12
CA ALA A 216 -31.50 31.53 43.71
C ALA A 216 -31.05 31.56 45.17
N SER A 217 -30.06 32.39 45.49
CA SER A 217 -29.76 32.75 46.87
C SER A 217 -29.84 34.26 47.06
N SER A 218 -30.66 34.60 48.04
CA SER A 218 -31.03 35.89 48.59
C SER A 218 -29.88 36.91 48.74
N ALA A 219 -30.08 38.12 48.18
CA ALA A 219 -29.45 39.34 48.68
C ALA A 219 -30.54 40.31 49.18
N LYS A 220 -30.53 40.59 50.49
CA LYS A 220 -31.35 41.62 51.15
C LYS A 220 -30.79 43.03 50.87
N PRO A 221 -31.59 44.10 51.05
CA PRO A 221 -31.46 45.37 50.35
C PRO A 221 -30.66 46.45 51.11
N ALA A 222 -30.05 47.41 50.40
CA ALA A 222 -29.62 48.68 50.99
C ALA A 222 -29.59 49.86 49.99
N LYS A 223 -30.57 50.76 50.18
CA LYS A 223 -30.49 52.24 50.23
C LYS A 223 -29.87 53.04 49.05
N ARG A 224 -30.78 53.55 48.21
CA ARG A 224 -30.93 54.92 47.67
C ARG A 224 -29.83 55.95 48.00
N GLN A 225 -29.23 56.54 46.96
CA GLN A 225 -28.73 57.92 47.00
C GLN A 225 -29.03 58.65 45.67
N LYS A 226 -29.72 59.79 45.79
CA LYS A 226 -29.97 60.79 44.74
C LYS A 226 -28.64 61.41 44.30
N THR A 227 -28.52 61.79 43.02
CA THR A 227 -28.27 63.21 42.68
C THR A 227 -28.79 63.53 41.28
N THR A 228 -29.63 64.56 41.22
CA THR A 228 -29.96 65.35 40.04
C THR A 228 -28.81 66.32 39.80
N THR A 229 -28.36 66.50 38.57
CA THR A 229 -28.31 67.82 37.89
C THR A 229 -28.32 67.58 36.39
#